data_AF-A0A5C5SCX3-F1
#
_entry.id   AF-A0A5C5SCX3-F1
#
_cell.length_a   1.000
_cell.length_b   1.000
_cell.length_c   1.000
_cell.angle_alpha   90.00
_cell.angle_beta   90.00
_cell.angle_gamma   90.00
#
_symmetry.space_group_name_H-M   'P 1'
#
loop_
_entity.id
_entity.type
_entity.pdbx_description
1 polymer ?
#
loop_
_entity_poly.entity_id
_entity_poly.type
_entity_poly.pdbx_seq_one_letter_code
_entity_poly.pdbx_strand_id
1 'polypeptide(L)'
;MDMTIEKVHVTNWSGDPFLKLGSTSKAKLATAIRYSRQIVDDACQLLAQYEHAQIVASVDKQMAKDYFGSHSVVKEALEKYFGLDLKKPTDKAKVATIRLKFGQIRTGIAGPFDLVVGYIHDRDDVKTGVKDALSALRHGKGKTAWKHIKFIREGTEGWVASRGTHVGRIHLNMDSVETYSEGKIARIIVHEASHKFANTDDVDVLDDGTRNGSGYKWDDLKYNAKGYVGLENNADSYAWGGRLMWKRKRNLASGV
;
A
#
# COMPACT_ATOMS: atom_id res chain seq x y z
N MET A 1 17.56 11.87 -13.91
CA MET A 1 16.20 12.21 -14.37
C MET A 1 15.46 12.88 -13.22
N ASP A 2 14.85 14.03 -13.48
CA ASP A 2 14.04 14.80 -12.53
C ASP A 2 12.88 15.42 -13.35
N MET A 3 11.64 15.17 -12.94
CA MET A 3 10.44 15.76 -13.57
C MET A 3 9.25 15.75 -12.63
N THR A 4 8.20 16.51 -12.97
CA THR A 4 6.92 16.49 -12.27
C THR A 4 5.84 15.83 -13.13
N ILE A 5 5.11 14.86 -12.58
CA ILE A 5 3.97 14.17 -13.20
C ILE A 5 2.79 14.25 -12.22
N GLU A 6 1.64 14.80 -12.61
CA GLU A 6 0.45 14.84 -11.74
C GLU A 6 0.70 15.49 -10.36
N LYS A 7 1.55 16.52 -10.29
CA LYS A 7 2.07 17.18 -9.07
C LYS A 7 2.99 16.32 -8.20
N VAL A 8 3.42 15.16 -8.69
CA VAL A 8 4.34 14.24 -8.04
C VAL A 8 5.72 14.44 -8.65
N HIS A 9 6.71 14.64 -7.80
CA HIS A 9 8.09 14.78 -8.22
C HIS A 9 8.69 13.39 -8.44
N VAL A 10 9.21 13.14 -9.63
CA VAL A 10 9.72 11.84 -10.07
C VAL A 10 11.21 11.95 -10.34
N THR A 11 12.00 11.34 -9.47
CA THR A 11 13.46 11.35 -9.57
C THR A 11 14.02 9.98 -9.94
N ASN A 12 15.20 9.98 -10.54
CA ASN A 12 15.95 8.75 -10.73
C ASN A 12 16.50 8.24 -9.39
N TRP A 13 16.32 6.96 -9.09
CA TRP A 13 17.13 6.28 -8.08
C TRP A 13 18.53 6.06 -8.58
N SER A 14 18.63 5.49 -9.79
CA SER A 14 19.85 4.84 -10.23
C SER A 14 20.95 5.88 -10.44
N GLY A 15 22.17 5.50 -10.11
CA GLY A 15 23.37 6.25 -10.50
C GLY A 15 23.54 6.30 -12.02
N ASP A 16 22.71 5.57 -12.78
CA ASP A 16 22.69 5.56 -14.23
C ASP A 16 22.16 6.90 -14.80
N PRO A 17 23.03 7.75 -15.38
CA PRO A 17 22.62 9.01 -15.97
C PRO A 17 21.76 8.83 -17.23
N PHE A 18 21.66 7.61 -17.77
CA PHE A 18 20.92 7.29 -18.99
C PHE A 18 19.52 6.74 -18.75
N LEU A 19 19.10 6.50 -17.49
CA LEU A 19 17.72 6.11 -17.22
C LEU A 19 16.77 7.24 -17.62
N LYS A 20 15.97 6.97 -18.66
CA LYS A 20 14.95 7.88 -19.18
C LYS A 20 13.61 7.18 -19.16
N LEU A 21 12.61 7.80 -18.51
CA LEU A 21 11.21 7.39 -18.70
C LEU A 21 10.78 7.76 -20.12
N GLY A 22 10.45 6.75 -20.93
CA GLY A 22 9.79 6.95 -22.22
C GLY A 22 8.40 7.57 -22.07
N SER A 23 7.82 8.09 -23.16
CA SER A 23 6.48 8.70 -23.16
C SER A 23 5.40 7.75 -22.62
N THR A 24 5.46 6.48 -22.99
CA THR A 24 4.54 5.43 -22.51
C THR A 24 4.63 5.26 -20.99
N SER A 25 5.85 5.11 -20.44
CA SER A 25 6.06 4.94 -19.00
C SER A 25 5.61 6.16 -18.20
N LYS A 26 5.80 7.38 -18.75
CA LYS A 26 5.26 8.62 -18.14
C LYS A 26 3.74 8.63 -18.11
N ALA A 27 3.08 8.30 -19.22
CA ALA A 27 1.62 8.25 -19.30
C ALA A 27 1.02 7.20 -18.35
N LYS A 28 1.71 6.06 -18.23
CA LYS A 28 1.35 4.98 -17.31
C LYS A 28 1.47 5.40 -15.85
N LEU A 29 2.59 6.04 -15.47
CA LEU A 29 2.76 6.59 -14.13
C LEU A 29 1.72 7.67 -13.81
N ALA A 30 1.41 8.56 -14.76
CA ALA A 30 0.37 9.56 -14.57
C ALA A 30 -1.00 8.92 -14.27
N THR A 31 -1.37 7.89 -15.03
CA THR A 31 -2.61 7.13 -14.80
C THR A 31 -2.60 6.41 -13.46
N ALA A 32 -1.47 5.77 -13.08
CA ALA A 32 -1.33 5.12 -11.79
C ALA A 32 -1.46 6.10 -10.60
N ILE A 33 -0.89 7.30 -10.71
CA ILE A 33 -1.02 8.36 -9.70
C ILE A 33 -2.48 8.83 -9.59
N ARG A 34 -3.20 8.96 -10.70
CA ARG A 34 -4.64 9.29 -10.64
C ARG A 34 -5.43 8.16 -9.98
N TYR A 35 -5.14 6.91 -10.33
CA TYR A 35 -5.81 5.76 -9.72
C TYR A 35 -5.51 5.64 -8.22
N SER A 36 -4.30 5.93 -7.75
CA SER A 36 -4.01 5.88 -6.31
C SER A 36 -4.83 6.89 -5.52
N ARG A 37 -4.99 8.11 -6.06
CA ARG A 37 -5.89 9.14 -5.52
C ARG A 37 -7.34 8.68 -5.51
N GLN A 38 -7.83 8.12 -6.61
CA GLN A 38 -9.19 7.59 -6.69
C GLN A 38 -9.43 6.42 -5.72
N ILE A 39 -8.44 5.53 -5.54
CA ILE A 39 -8.52 4.40 -4.61
C ILE A 39 -8.84 4.89 -3.21
N VAL A 40 -8.09 5.89 -2.75
CA VAL A 40 -8.21 6.41 -1.39
C VAL A 40 -9.45 7.29 -1.23
N ASP A 41 -9.77 8.11 -2.24
CA ASP A 41 -10.95 8.98 -2.18
C ASP A 41 -12.26 8.18 -2.19
N ASP A 42 -12.35 7.14 -3.02
CA ASP A 42 -13.51 6.26 -3.06
C ASP A 42 -13.67 5.49 -1.75
N ALA A 43 -12.57 5.02 -1.15
CA ALA A 43 -12.57 4.39 0.17
C ALA A 43 -13.09 5.35 1.25
N CYS A 44 -12.61 6.60 1.27
CA CYS A 44 -13.07 7.63 2.20
C CYS A 44 -14.58 7.88 2.06
N GLN A 45 -15.08 8.03 0.83
CA GLN A 45 -16.50 8.28 0.58
C GLN A 45 -17.36 7.11 1.05
N LEU A 46 -16.99 5.89 0.69
CA LEU A 46 -17.76 4.69 1.03
C LEU A 46 -17.78 4.42 2.54
N LEU A 47 -16.64 4.60 3.23
CA LEU A 47 -16.56 4.46 4.69
C LEU A 47 -17.37 5.54 5.42
N ALA A 48 -17.35 6.79 4.95
CA ALA A 48 -18.18 7.85 5.52
C ALA A 48 -19.69 7.58 5.34
N GLN A 49 -20.10 7.10 4.16
CA GLN A 49 -21.49 6.68 3.93
C GLN A 49 -21.89 5.50 4.83
N TYR A 50 -21.01 4.54 5.01
CA TYR A 50 -21.24 3.40 5.90
C TYR A 50 -21.43 3.84 7.35
N GLU A 51 -20.59 4.76 7.85
CA GLU A 51 -20.71 5.30 9.21
C GLU A 51 -22.02 6.09 9.41
N HIS A 52 -22.38 6.96 8.45
CA HIS A 52 -23.66 7.66 8.49
C HIS A 52 -24.85 6.68 8.52
N ALA A 53 -24.80 5.61 7.74
CA ALA A 53 -25.83 4.57 7.76
C ALA A 53 -25.91 3.84 9.11
N GLN A 54 -24.78 3.61 9.79
CA GLN A 54 -24.78 3.04 11.15
C GLN A 54 -25.42 3.99 12.17
N ILE A 55 -25.13 5.28 12.09
CA ILE A 55 -25.73 6.32 12.95
C ILE A 55 -27.24 6.36 12.71
N VAL A 56 -27.67 6.45 11.45
CA VAL A 56 -29.09 6.48 11.10
C VAL A 56 -29.80 5.19 11.54
N ALA A 57 -29.19 4.02 11.35
CA ALA A 57 -29.78 2.75 11.78
C ALA A 57 -29.97 2.63 13.30
N SER A 58 -29.26 3.43 14.10
CA SER A 58 -29.46 3.50 15.54
C SER A 58 -30.74 4.24 15.94
N VAL A 59 -31.27 5.06 15.02
CA VAL A 59 -32.50 5.85 15.19
C VAL A 59 -33.65 5.26 14.38
N ASP A 60 -33.42 4.94 13.10
CA ASP A 60 -34.39 4.35 12.17
C ASP A 60 -33.69 3.37 11.20
N LYS A 61 -33.96 2.07 11.39
CA LYS A 61 -33.37 0.99 10.58
C LYS A 61 -33.91 0.96 9.15
N GLN A 62 -35.16 1.38 8.93
CA GLN A 62 -35.79 1.35 7.61
C GLN A 62 -35.23 2.49 6.76
N MET A 63 -35.13 3.70 7.33
CA MET A 63 -34.49 4.84 6.68
C MET A 63 -33.02 4.57 6.31
N ALA A 64 -32.26 3.92 7.20
CA ALA A 64 -30.89 3.54 6.90
C ALA A 64 -30.79 2.63 5.66
N LYS A 65 -31.69 1.66 5.56
CA LYS A 65 -31.73 0.70 4.45
C LYS A 65 -32.13 1.37 3.15
N ASP A 66 -33.17 2.19 3.17
CA ASP A 66 -33.76 2.79 1.97
C ASP A 66 -32.88 3.89 1.37
N TYR A 67 -32.16 4.65 2.22
CA TYR A 67 -31.37 5.80 1.78
C TYR A 67 -29.89 5.46 1.49
N PHE A 68 -29.28 4.55 2.24
CA PHE A 68 -27.84 4.28 2.14
C PHE A 68 -27.47 2.92 1.51
N GLY A 69 -28.45 2.03 1.32
CA GLY A 69 -28.26 0.74 0.67
C GLY A 69 -27.52 -0.31 1.51
N SER A 70 -26.95 -1.33 0.87
CA SER A 70 -26.46 -2.54 1.57
C SER A 70 -25.04 -2.42 2.16
N HIS A 71 -24.25 -1.47 1.65
CA HIS A 71 -22.81 -1.31 1.93
C HIS A 71 -22.01 -2.61 1.81
N SER A 72 -22.44 -3.54 0.95
CA SER A 72 -21.82 -4.86 0.80
C SER A 72 -20.33 -4.76 0.48
N VAL A 73 -19.94 -3.79 -0.34
CA VAL A 73 -18.55 -3.53 -0.72
C VAL A 73 -17.67 -3.13 0.48
N VAL A 74 -18.18 -2.28 1.37
CA VAL A 74 -17.43 -1.83 2.56
C VAL A 74 -17.30 -2.99 3.54
N LYS A 75 -18.38 -3.72 3.78
CA LYS A 75 -18.35 -4.91 4.65
C LYS A 75 -17.38 -5.95 4.11
N GLU A 76 -17.43 -6.24 2.81
CA GLU A 76 -16.50 -7.14 2.13
C GLU A 76 -15.05 -6.68 2.34
N ALA A 77 -14.74 -5.39 2.19
CA ALA A 77 -13.38 -4.89 2.37
C ALA A 77 -12.89 -5.01 3.83
N LEU A 78 -13.73 -4.64 4.81
CA LEU A 78 -13.42 -4.69 6.24
C LEU A 78 -13.23 -6.11 6.75
N GLU A 79 -14.11 -7.04 6.34
CA GLU A 79 -14.01 -8.45 6.72
C GLU A 79 -12.79 -9.10 6.07
N LYS A 80 -12.58 -8.87 4.76
CA LYS A 80 -11.50 -9.52 4.01
C LYS A 80 -10.12 -9.03 4.41
N TYR A 81 -9.88 -7.72 4.34
CA TYR A 81 -8.52 -7.18 4.44
C TYR A 81 -8.16 -6.63 5.81
N PHE A 82 -9.16 -6.32 6.64
CA PHE A 82 -8.94 -5.85 8.00
C PHE A 82 -9.32 -6.90 9.05
N GLY A 83 -9.84 -8.07 8.63
CA GLY A 83 -10.16 -9.18 9.53
C GLY A 83 -11.23 -8.84 10.56
N LEU A 84 -12.10 -7.87 10.29
CA LEU A 84 -13.10 -7.41 11.25
C LEU A 84 -14.32 -8.33 11.26
N ASP A 85 -14.80 -8.68 12.46
CA ASP A 85 -16.15 -9.20 12.65
C ASP A 85 -17.07 -8.04 13.06
N LEU A 86 -17.81 -7.50 12.10
CA LEU A 86 -18.64 -6.30 12.30
C LEU A 86 -19.82 -6.51 13.28
N LYS A 87 -20.05 -7.75 13.74
CA LYS A 87 -20.98 -8.05 14.83
C LYS A 87 -20.37 -7.74 16.20
N LYS A 88 -19.04 -7.70 16.33
CA LYS A 88 -18.32 -7.42 17.59
C LYS A 88 -18.20 -5.90 17.82
N PRO A 89 -18.60 -5.38 19.00
CA PRO A 89 -18.47 -3.96 19.31
C PRO A 89 -17.03 -3.42 19.23
N THR A 90 -16.03 -4.21 19.60
CA THR A 90 -14.61 -3.84 19.54
C THR A 90 -14.13 -3.55 18.12
N ASP A 91 -14.64 -4.31 17.13
CA ASP A 91 -14.27 -4.12 15.73
C ASP A 91 -14.99 -2.91 15.11
N LYS A 92 -16.15 -2.50 15.65
CA LYS A 92 -16.79 -1.24 15.26
C LYS A 92 -15.91 -0.02 15.56
N ALA A 93 -15.19 -0.02 16.68
CA ALA A 93 -14.25 1.06 17.00
C ALA A 93 -13.08 1.12 16.00
N LYS A 94 -12.63 -0.03 15.48
CA LYS A 94 -11.56 -0.08 14.46
C LYS A 94 -11.98 0.53 13.12
N VAL A 95 -13.28 0.52 12.78
CA VAL A 95 -13.78 1.17 11.55
C VAL A 95 -13.48 2.67 11.55
N ALA A 96 -13.64 3.34 12.69
CA ALA A 96 -13.32 4.76 12.83
C ALA A 96 -11.82 5.02 12.64
N THR A 97 -10.95 4.15 13.20
CA THR A 97 -9.50 4.21 12.99
C THR A 97 -9.13 4.04 11.53
N ILE A 98 -9.72 3.05 10.85
CA ILE A 98 -9.48 2.78 9.42
C ILE A 98 -9.90 3.98 8.57
N ARG A 99 -11.07 4.57 8.85
CA ARG A 99 -11.54 5.78 8.17
C ARG A 99 -10.60 6.95 8.39
N LEU A 100 -10.15 7.18 9.62
CA LEU A 100 -9.19 8.24 9.96
C LEU A 100 -7.90 8.09 9.16
N LYS A 101 -7.34 6.87 9.13
CA LYS A 101 -6.11 6.56 8.38
C LYS A 101 -6.29 6.74 6.87
N PHE A 102 -7.40 6.28 6.27
CA PHE A 102 -7.70 6.62 4.87
C PHE A 102 -7.78 8.14 4.64
N GLY A 103 -8.34 8.90 5.58
CA GLY A 103 -8.39 10.36 5.51
C GLY A 103 -7.00 11.03 5.56
N GLN A 104 -6.10 10.49 6.38
CA GLN A 104 -4.70 10.93 6.44
C GLN A 104 -3.96 10.63 5.12
N ILE A 105 -4.12 9.41 4.59
CA ILE A 105 -3.56 9.01 3.29
C ILE A 105 -4.08 9.96 2.20
N ARG A 106 -5.39 10.20 2.16
CA ARG A 106 -6.04 11.07 1.16
C ARG A 106 -5.41 12.45 1.14
N THR A 107 -5.24 13.03 2.33
CA THR A 107 -4.64 14.36 2.50
C THR A 107 -3.20 14.36 2.01
N GLY A 108 -2.42 13.32 2.36
CA GLY A 108 -1.02 13.19 1.95
C GLY A 108 -0.84 13.04 0.44
N ILE A 109 -1.62 12.19 -0.22
CA ILE A 109 -1.46 11.90 -1.66
C ILE A 109 -2.16 12.91 -2.58
N ALA A 110 -3.02 13.78 -2.03
CA ALA A 110 -3.61 14.89 -2.77
C ALA A 110 -2.56 15.96 -3.12
N GLY A 111 -1.56 16.13 -2.25
CA GLY A 111 -0.44 17.05 -2.42
C GLY A 111 0.71 16.46 -3.25
N PRO A 112 1.82 17.22 -3.36
CA PRO A 112 3.05 16.72 -3.94
C PRO A 112 3.71 15.67 -3.04
N PHE A 113 4.25 14.63 -3.67
CA PHE A 113 5.09 13.63 -3.04
C PHE A 113 6.19 13.18 -4.01
N ASP A 114 7.17 12.45 -3.50
CA ASP A 114 8.32 11.97 -4.28
C ASP A 114 8.13 10.50 -4.67
N LEU A 115 8.21 10.23 -5.97
CA LEU A 115 8.44 8.92 -6.55
C LEU A 115 9.88 8.81 -7.00
N VAL A 116 10.52 7.70 -6.68
CA VAL A 116 11.86 7.37 -7.13
C VAL A 116 11.75 6.15 -8.03
N VAL A 117 12.19 6.29 -9.27
CA VAL A 117 12.14 5.22 -10.27
C VAL A 117 13.56 4.81 -10.64
N GLY A 118 13.83 3.51 -10.68
CA GLY A 118 15.13 2.95 -11.05
C GLY A 118 15.05 1.45 -11.32
N TYR A 119 16.03 0.89 -12.03
CA TYR A 119 16.21 -0.56 -12.04
C TYR A 119 16.82 -0.99 -10.70
N ILE A 120 16.21 -1.94 -10.00
CA ILE A 120 16.66 -2.44 -8.67
C ILE A 120 17.92 -3.34 -8.78
N HIS A 121 18.64 -3.23 -9.89
CA HIS A 121 19.89 -3.96 -10.17
C HIS A 121 20.95 -3.05 -10.78
N ASP A 122 20.89 -1.75 -10.50
CA ASP A 122 21.96 -0.86 -10.93
C ASP A 122 23.28 -1.24 -10.22
N ARG A 123 24.39 -0.85 -10.84
CA ARG A 123 25.72 -1.27 -10.42
C ARG A 123 26.04 -0.89 -8.97
N ASP A 124 25.38 0.13 -8.42
CA ASP A 124 25.68 0.69 -7.10
C ASP A 124 24.84 0.05 -5.99
N ASP A 125 23.60 -0.34 -6.28
CA ASP A 125 22.79 -1.18 -5.38
C ASP A 125 23.38 -2.59 -5.24
N VAL A 126 23.87 -3.18 -6.34
CA VAL A 126 24.58 -4.48 -6.30
C VAL A 126 25.86 -4.37 -5.46
N LYS A 127 26.66 -3.30 -5.64
CA LYS A 127 27.87 -3.08 -4.83
C LYS A 127 27.55 -2.91 -3.35
N THR A 128 26.50 -2.15 -3.03
CA THR A 128 26.10 -1.87 -1.64
C THR A 128 25.57 -3.14 -0.97
N GLY A 129 24.68 -3.87 -1.65
CA GLY A 129 24.18 -5.16 -1.16
C GLY A 129 25.29 -6.20 -0.98
N VAL A 130 26.26 -6.27 -1.90
CA VAL A 130 27.43 -7.17 -1.78
C VAL A 130 28.30 -6.76 -0.59
N LYS A 131 28.53 -5.45 -0.40
CA LYS A 131 29.30 -4.93 0.74
C LYS A 131 28.64 -5.26 2.08
N ASP A 132 27.33 -5.11 2.18
CA ASP A 132 26.56 -5.42 3.39
C ASP A 132 26.47 -6.93 3.64
N ALA A 133 26.32 -7.74 2.60
CA ALA A 133 26.38 -9.20 2.70
C ALA A 133 27.76 -9.67 3.20
N LEU A 134 28.85 -9.10 2.69
CA LEU A 134 30.21 -9.40 3.14
C LEU A 134 30.46 -8.95 4.58
N SER A 135 29.94 -7.78 4.97
CA SER A 135 29.99 -7.32 6.37
C SER A 135 29.23 -8.27 7.30
N ALA A 136 28.01 -8.66 6.95
CA ALA A 136 27.21 -9.60 7.73
C ALA A 136 27.87 -10.98 7.85
N LEU A 137 28.54 -11.47 6.79
CA LEU A 137 29.33 -12.71 6.84
C LEU A 137 30.52 -12.59 7.79
N ARG A 138 31.26 -11.48 7.75
CA ARG A 138 32.40 -11.21 8.65
C ARG A 138 32.00 -11.16 10.12
N HIS A 139 30.73 -10.83 10.41
CA HIS A 139 30.18 -10.81 11.76
C HIS A 139 29.39 -12.09 12.12
N GLY A 140 29.56 -13.19 11.37
CA GLY A 140 28.95 -14.48 11.68
C GLY A 140 27.44 -14.58 11.42
N LYS A 141 26.83 -13.58 10.76
CA LYS A 141 25.38 -13.51 10.49
C LYS A 141 25.05 -14.06 9.09
N GLY A 142 25.41 -15.32 8.83
CA GLY A 142 25.25 -15.95 7.51
C GLY A 142 23.83 -15.95 6.95
N LYS A 143 22.80 -16.08 7.81
CA LYS A 143 21.38 -16.01 7.42
C LYS A 143 20.98 -14.59 6.97
N THR A 144 21.58 -13.56 7.55
CA THR A 144 21.37 -12.15 7.19
C THR A 144 22.09 -11.82 5.88
N ALA A 145 23.31 -12.33 5.69
CA ALA A 145 24.02 -12.20 4.42
C ALA A 145 23.27 -12.86 3.24
N TRP A 146 22.71 -14.06 3.46
CA TRP A 146 21.85 -14.71 2.48
C TRP A 146 20.57 -13.92 2.20
N LYS A 147 19.99 -13.23 3.18
CA LYS A 147 18.88 -12.30 2.95
C LYS A 147 19.29 -11.10 2.11
N HIS A 148 20.47 -10.51 2.33
CA HIS A 148 20.98 -9.41 1.49
C HIS A 148 21.25 -9.88 0.05
N ILE A 149 21.85 -11.06 -0.14
CA ILE A 149 22.08 -11.64 -1.48
C ILE A 149 20.74 -11.99 -2.17
N LYS A 150 19.77 -12.51 -1.41
CA LYS A 150 18.41 -12.76 -1.91
C LYS A 150 17.67 -11.46 -2.22
N PHE A 151 17.87 -10.40 -1.47
CA PHE A 151 17.33 -9.06 -1.75
C PHE A 151 17.96 -8.45 -3.01
N ILE A 152 19.27 -8.66 -3.24
CA ILE A 152 19.94 -8.31 -4.51
C ILE A 152 19.36 -9.09 -5.70
N ARG A 153 18.88 -10.33 -5.48
CA ARG A 153 18.42 -11.25 -6.53
C ARG A 153 16.90 -11.26 -6.75
N GLU A 154 16.10 -10.92 -5.74
CA GLU A 154 14.64 -11.07 -5.69
C GLU A 154 13.92 -9.83 -5.11
N GLY A 155 14.67 -8.75 -4.82
CA GLY A 155 14.24 -7.53 -4.12
C GLY A 155 13.16 -6.78 -4.87
N THR A 156 11.95 -7.07 -4.45
CA THR A 156 10.67 -6.52 -4.88
C THR A 156 10.46 -5.18 -4.16
N GLU A 157 10.02 -4.17 -4.90
CA GLU A 157 9.22 -3.01 -4.45
C GLU A 157 9.13 -2.79 -2.92
N GLY A 158 9.74 -1.70 -2.42
CA GLY A 158 9.62 -1.32 -1.02
C GLY A 158 10.56 -0.19 -0.57
N TRP A 159 10.27 0.38 0.60
CA TRP A 159 11.08 1.41 1.30
C TRP A 159 12.57 1.06 1.39
N VAL A 160 13.43 2.06 1.18
CA VAL A 160 14.78 2.07 1.76
C VAL A 160 14.84 3.20 2.78
N ALA A 161 14.97 2.83 4.05
CA ALA A 161 15.19 3.78 5.12
C ALA A 161 16.56 4.45 4.93
N SER A 162 16.59 5.74 4.56
CA SER A 162 17.78 6.55 4.83
C SER A 162 17.84 6.80 6.33
N ARG A 163 18.97 6.46 6.97
CA ARG A 163 19.22 6.84 8.36
C ARG A 163 19.03 8.35 8.52
N GLY A 164 18.16 8.74 9.43
CA GLY A 164 17.90 10.14 9.76
C GLY A 164 16.52 10.57 9.28
N THR A 165 15.77 11.15 10.22
CA THR A 165 14.62 12.01 9.98
C THR A 165 14.80 12.79 8.68
N HIS A 166 14.04 12.49 7.61
CA HIS A 166 13.62 13.38 6.51
C HIS A 166 13.10 12.55 5.31
N VAL A 167 11.79 12.66 5.06
CA VAL A 167 11.08 12.51 3.76
C VAL A 167 11.17 11.13 3.05
N GLY A 168 10.26 10.22 3.39
CA GLY A 168 10.06 8.95 2.67
C GLY A 168 9.66 9.14 1.21
N ARG A 169 10.37 8.44 0.31
CA ARG A 169 10.15 8.40 -1.14
C ARG A 169 9.54 7.05 -1.51
N ILE A 170 8.62 7.02 -2.48
CA ILE A 170 8.01 5.77 -2.97
C ILE A 170 8.89 5.20 -4.08
N HIS A 171 9.33 3.96 -3.90
CA HIS A 171 10.29 3.32 -4.80
C HIS A 171 9.58 2.42 -5.81
N LEU A 172 9.79 2.66 -7.10
CA LEU A 172 9.21 1.87 -8.19
C LEU A 172 10.31 1.32 -9.09
N ASN A 173 10.37 -0.01 -9.22
CA ASN A 173 11.25 -0.64 -10.20
C ASN A 173 10.80 -0.25 -11.62
N MET A 174 11.73 0.16 -12.48
CA MET A 174 11.43 0.44 -13.89
C MET A 174 10.81 -0.77 -14.61
N ASP A 175 11.24 -2.00 -14.31
CA ASP A 175 10.63 -3.22 -14.84
C ASP A 175 9.16 -3.33 -14.43
N SER A 176 8.82 -2.95 -13.19
CA SER A 176 7.44 -2.89 -12.72
C SER A 176 6.66 -1.79 -13.44
N VAL A 177 7.27 -0.62 -13.66
CA VAL A 177 6.63 0.46 -14.44
C VAL A 177 6.30 -0.03 -15.86
N GLU A 178 7.15 -0.83 -16.49
CA GLU A 178 6.90 -1.36 -17.83
C GLU A 178 5.88 -2.50 -17.85
N THR A 179 5.93 -3.42 -16.89
CA THR A 179 5.17 -4.68 -16.93
C THR A 179 3.87 -4.67 -16.14
N TYR A 180 3.75 -3.90 -15.06
CA TYR A 180 2.58 -3.97 -14.17
C TYR A 180 1.42 -3.15 -14.70
N SER A 181 0.17 -3.52 -14.42
CA SER A 181 -0.95 -2.64 -14.72
C SER A 181 -0.91 -1.36 -13.88
N GLU A 182 -1.49 -0.29 -14.39
CA GLU A 182 -1.58 1.01 -13.72
C GLU A 182 -2.22 0.89 -12.33
N GLY A 183 -3.24 0.03 -12.19
CA GLY A 183 -3.90 -0.17 -10.91
C GLY A 183 -3.08 -1.02 -9.92
N LYS A 184 -2.14 -1.85 -10.39
CA LYS A 184 -1.15 -2.49 -9.51
C LYS A 184 -0.13 -1.48 -9.01
N ILE A 185 0.37 -0.58 -9.87
CA ILE A 185 1.26 0.52 -9.48
C ILE A 185 0.52 1.47 -8.51
N ALA A 186 -0.74 1.80 -8.80
CA ALA A 186 -1.58 2.63 -7.94
C ALA A 186 -1.71 2.03 -6.53
N ARG A 187 -1.93 0.71 -6.43
CA ARG A 187 -1.97 0.00 -5.15
C ARG A 187 -0.66 0.14 -4.37
N ILE A 188 0.48 -0.01 -5.03
CA ILE A 188 1.80 0.17 -4.40
C ILE A 188 1.92 1.60 -3.86
N ILE A 189 1.53 2.61 -4.64
CA ILE A 189 1.52 4.01 -4.17
C ILE A 189 0.67 4.15 -2.90
N VAL A 190 -0.49 3.50 -2.82
CA VAL A 190 -1.37 3.53 -1.63
C VAL A 190 -0.75 2.83 -0.43
N HIS A 191 -0.14 1.65 -0.63
CA HIS A 191 0.59 0.92 0.40
C HIS A 191 1.68 1.82 1.00
N GLU A 192 2.53 2.38 0.16
CA GLU A 192 3.66 3.21 0.60
C GLU A 192 3.22 4.54 1.23
N ALA A 193 2.15 5.14 0.69
CA ALA A 193 1.53 6.33 1.27
C ALA A 193 0.93 6.06 2.66
N SER A 194 0.44 4.85 2.92
CA SER A 194 -0.11 4.49 4.23
C SER A 194 0.95 4.48 5.32
N HIS A 195 2.16 3.97 5.05
CA HIS A 195 3.29 4.08 5.99
C HIS A 195 3.59 5.54 6.30
N LYS A 196 3.71 6.38 5.25
CA LYS A 196 4.15 7.77 5.39
C LYS A 196 3.14 8.66 6.10
N PHE A 197 1.88 8.58 5.71
CA PHE A 197 0.87 9.55 6.13
C PHE A 197 -0.05 9.04 7.23
N ALA A 198 -0.18 7.72 7.39
CA ALA A 198 -1.06 7.09 8.36
C ALA A 198 -0.33 6.17 9.35
N ASN A 199 1.02 6.17 9.33
CA ASN A 199 1.87 5.41 10.25
C ASN A 199 1.39 3.96 10.39
N THR A 200 1.18 3.30 9.24
CA THR A 200 0.93 1.86 9.17
C THR A 200 2.25 1.10 9.14
N ASP A 201 2.18 -0.18 9.47
CA ASP A 201 3.28 -1.11 9.52
C ASP A 201 3.08 -2.22 8.47
N ASP A 202 4.15 -2.94 8.18
CA ASP A 202 4.09 -4.23 7.49
C ASP A 202 3.88 -5.31 8.55
N VAL A 203 2.63 -5.62 8.84
CA VAL A 203 2.30 -6.53 9.93
C VAL A 203 2.69 -7.96 9.55
N ASP A 204 3.61 -8.54 10.34
CA ASP A 204 4.05 -9.93 10.22
C ASP A 204 3.57 -10.80 11.39
N VAL A 205 2.79 -10.25 12.33
CA VAL A 205 2.40 -10.91 13.59
C VAL A 205 1.06 -11.64 13.45
N LEU A 206 1.07 -12.92 13.81
CA LEU A 206 -0.10 -13.80 13.89
C LEU A 206 -0.74 -13.76 15.29
N ASP A 207 -2.00 -14.15 15.41
CA ASP A 207 -2.82 -14.14 16.63
C ASP A 207 -2.27 -15.08 17.72
N ASP A 208 -1.53 -16.12 17.30
CA ASP A 208 -0.78 -17.00 18.20
C ASP A 208 0.52 -16.36 18.75
N GLY A 209 0.77 -15.08 18.43
CA GLY A 209 1.95 -14.33 18.83
C GLY A 209 3.20 -14.65 18.01
N THR A 210 3.11 -15.52 17.01
CA THR A 210 4.24 -15.86 16.13
C THR A 210 4.37 -14.83 15.00
N ARG A 211 5.54 -14.84 14.32
CA ARG A 211 5.79 -13.98 13.17
C ARG A 211 5.89 -14.80 11.90
N ASN A 212 5.11 -14.41 10.90
CA ASN A 212 5.25 -14.88 9.54
C ASN A 212 5.80 -13.73 8.67
N GLY A 213 7.09 -13.78 8.36
CA GLY A 213 7.79 -12.78 7.55
C GLY A 213 7.30 -12.64 6.10
N SER A 214 6.10 -13.14 5.77
CA SER A 214 5.42 -13.04 4.48
C SER A 214 4.12 -12.22 4.51
N GLY A 215 3.90 -11.37 5.53
CA GLY A 215 2.73 -10.47 5.66
C GLY A 215 2.37 -9.66 4.39
N TYR A 216 3.32 -9.56 3.46
CA TYR A 216 3.26 -8.99 2.11
C TYR A 216 2.37 -9.72 1.07
N LYS A 217 1.82 -10.90 1.38
CA LYS A 217 1.10 -11.69 0.36
C LYS A 217 -0.39 -11.45 0.43
N TRP A 218 -0.93 -10.91 -0.67
CA TRP A 218 -2.38 -10.79 -0.93
C TRP A 218 -3.19 -12.02 -0.54
N ASP A 219 -2.67 -13.21 -0.84
CA ASP A 219 -3.37 -14.47 -0.53
C ASP A 219 -3.51 -14.70 0.98
N ASP A 220 -2.52 -14.27 1.76
CA ASP A 220 -2.49 -14.40 3.21
C ASP A 220 -3.47 -13.41 3.87
N LEU A 221 -3.67 -12.23 3.26
CA LEU A 221 -4.56 -11.19 3.76
C LEU A 221 -6.01 -11.29 3.25
N LYS A 222 -6.29 -11.93 2.10
CA LYS A 222 -7.60 -11.90 1.42
C LYS A 222 -8.80 -12.33 2.29
N TYR A 223 -8.56 -13.12 3.34
CA TYR A 223 -9.58 -13.56 4.29
C TYR A 223 -9.09 -13.52 5.75
N ASN A 224 -7.99 -12.81 6.00
CA ASN A 224 -7.17 -13.02 7.20
C ASN A 224 -6.98 -14.51 7.54
N ALA A 225 -6.79 -15.38 6.53
CA ALA A 225 -6.85 -16.83 6.70
C ALA A 225 -5.74 -17.38 7.61
N LYS A 226 -4.68 -16.59 7.80
CA LYS A 226 -3.55 -16.89 8.69
C LYS A 226 -3.76 -16.39 10.12
N GLY A 227 -4.77 -15.55 10.37
CA GLY A 227 -5.03 -14.98 11.69
C GLY A 227 -4.05 -13.87 12.07
N TYR A 228 -3.70 -12.95 11.17
CA TYR A 228 -2.95 -11.75 11.55
C TYR A 228 -3.77 -10.85 12.47
N VAL A 229 -3.07 -10.18 13.38
CA VAL A 229 -3.64 -9.22 14.34
C VAL A 229 -3.20 -7.80 14.03
N GLY A 230 -3.99 -6.81 14.43
CA GLY A 230 -3.64 -5.40 14.23
C GLY A 230 -3.70 -4.95 12.75
N LEU A 231 -4.54 -5.56 11.94
CA LEU A 231 -4.67 -5.25 10.51
C LEU A 231 -5.19 -3.83 10.24
N GLU A 232 -5.82 -3.16 11.21
CA GLU A 232 -6.08 -1.71 11.16
C GLU A 232 -4.80 -0.86 11.11
N ASN A 233 -3.64 -1.44 11.44
CA ASN A 233 -2.34 -0.81 11.29
C ASN A 233 -1.53 -1.36 10.12
N ASN A 234 -2.05 -2.31 9.32
CA ASN A 234 -1.30 -2.94 8.24
C ASN A 234 -1.41 -2.18 6.90
N ALA A 235 -0.28 -1.84 6.27
CA ALA A 235 -0.25 -1.07 5.02
C ALA A 235 -0.97 -1.76 3.85
N ASP A 236 -0.75 -3.07 3.70
CA ASP A 236 -1.40 -3.85 2.64
C ASP A 236 -2.91 -3.92 2.80
N SER A 237 -3.44 -3.84 4.03
CA SER A 237 -4.89 -3.81 4.28
C SER A 237 -5.53 -2.55 3.68
N TYR A 238 -4.87 -1.40 3.77
CA TYR A 238 -5.31 -0.15 3.12
C TYR A 238 -5.20 -0.21 1.60
N ALA A 239 -4.09 -0.73 1.10
CA ALA A 239 -3.84 -0.84 -0.33
C ALA A 239 -4.87 -1.75 -1.02
N TRP A 240 -5.12 -2.92 -0.44
CA TRP A 240 -6.02 -3.93 -0.98
C TRP A 240 -7.49 -3.67 -0.69
N GLY A 241 -7.82 -3.25 0.54
CA GLY A 241 -9.18 -2.85 0.91
C GLY A 241 -9.64 -1.63 0.11
N GLY A 242 -8.77 -0.63 -0.04
CA GLY A 242 -9.00 0.53 -0.89
C GLY A 242 -9.23 0.13 -2.35
N ARG A 243 -8.36 -0.72 -2.90
CA ARG A 243 -8.50 -1.20 -4.28
C ARG A 243 -9.80 -1.97 -4.50
N LEU A 244 -10.23 -2.83 -3.56
CA LEU A 244 -11.51 -3.53 -3.68
C LEU A 244 -12.67 -2.54 -3.72
N MET A 245 -12.69 -1.57 -2.81
CA MET A 245 -13.72 -0.54 -2.74
C MET A 245 -13.81 0.27 -4.04
N TRP A 246 -12.68 0.76 -4.54
CA TRP A 246 -12.57 1.49 -5.80
C TRP A 246 -13.08 0.70 -7.00
N LYS A 247 -12.60 -0.55 -7.17
CA LYS A 247 -13.01 -1.41 -8.28
C LYS A 247 -14.50 -1.68 -8.30
N ARG A 248 -15.07 -2.02 -7.13
CA ARG A 248 -16.50 -2.35 -7.02
C ARG A 248 -17.37 -1.12 -7.25
N LYS A 249 -17.00 0.04 -6.68
CA LYS A 249 -17.74 1.29 -6.89
C LYS A 249 -17.77 1.72 -8.35
N ARG A 250 -16.66 1.54 -9.07
CA ARG A 250 -16.49 1.97 -10.46
C ARG A 250 -16.76 0.89 -11.50
N ASN A 251 -17.16 -0.32 -11.08
CA ASN A 251 -17.39 -1.47 -11.94
C ASN A 251 -16.19 -1.79 -12.87
N LEU A 252 -14.97 -1.80 -12.31
CA LEU A 252 -13.73 -2.00 -13.05
C LEU A 252 -13.33 -3.48 -13.18
N ALA A 253 -12.75 -3.84 -14.33
CA ALA A 253 -12.28 -5.20 -14.62
C ALA A 253 -11.11 -5.65 -13.71
N SER A 254 -10.89 -6.97 -13.60
CA SER A 254 -9.91 -7.58 -12.67
C SER A 254 -8.46 -7.09 -12.83
N GLY A 255 -8.05 -6.71 -14.05
CA GLY A 255 -6.69 -6.25 -14.38
C GLY A 255 -6.39 -4.77 -14.06
N VAL A 256 -7.42 -3.98 -13.76
CA VAL A 256 -7.32 -2.59 -13.27
C VAL A 256 -7.20 -2.62 -11.75
#